data_AF-A0A257NS90-F1
#
_entry.id   AF-A0A257NS90-F1
#
_cell.length_a   1.000
_cell.length_b   1.000
_cell.length_c   1.000
_cell.angle_alpha   90.00
_cell.angle_beta   90.00
_cell.angle_gamma   90.00
#
_symmetry.space_group_name_H-M   'P 1'
#
loop_
_entity.id
_entity.type
_entity.pdbx_description
1 polymer ?
#
loop_
_entity_poly.entity_id
_entity_poly.type
_entity_poly.pdbx_seq_one_letter_code
_entity_poly.pdbx_strand_id
1 'polypeptide(L)'
;MFKRFRGIFSTDLSIDLGTANTLIYVSGRGIVLDEPSVVALRSEGGHTAIQAYGLEAKQMVGRTPKSIQAVRPLRDGVIADFHVTEKMLQHFIKKVHANHWF
;
A
#
# COMPACT_ATOMS: atom_id res chain seq x y z
N MET A 1 30.94 18.56 -1.46
CA MET A 1 29.87 19.57 -1.66
C MET A 1 28.74 19.10 -2.60
N PHE A 2 28.58 17.79 -2.88
CA PHE A 2 27.55 17.25 -3.79
C PHE A 2 26.48 16.36 -3.12
N LYS A 3 26.57 16.10 -1.80
CA LYS A 3 25.59 15.25 -1.09
C LYS A 3 24.22 15.89 -0.87
N ARG A 4 24.07 17.19 -1.15
CA ARG A 4 22.87 17.97 -0.79
C ARG A 4 21.75 17.92 -1.84
N PHE A 5 22.06 17.56 -3.09
CA PHE A 5 21.06 17.44 -4.17
C PHE A 5 20.43 16.04 -4.30
N ARG A 6 20.99 15.00 -3.66
CA ARG A 6 20.32 13.68 -3.51
C ARG A 6 19.34 13.61 -2.33
N GLY A 7 19.34 14.60 -1.43
CA GLY A 7 18.50 14.60 -0.22
C GLY A 7 16.99 14.68 -0.50
N ILE A 8 16.58 15.07 -1.70
CA ILE A 8 15.18 15.13 -2.13
C ILE A 8 14.66 13.74 -2.58
N PHE A 9 15.59 12.82 -2.89
CA PHE A 9 15.34 11.44 -3.32
C PHE A 9 15.93 10.43 -2.33
N SER A 10 15.68 10.58 -1.03
CA SER A 10 16.03 9.49 -0.11
C SER A 10 15.22 8.26 -0.50
N THR A 11 15.92 7.25 -1.03
CA THR A 11 15.43 5.90 -1.32
C THR A 11 15.26 5.07 -0.05
N ASP A 12 15.65 5.63 1.09
CA ASP A 12 15.76 4.91 2.36
C ASP A 12 14.39 4.96 3.05
N LEU A 13 13.60 3.92 2.81
CA LEU A 13 12.29 3.71 3.40
C LEU A 13 12.37 2.66 4.50
N SER A 14 11.75 2.94 5.65
CA SER A 14 11.39 1.90 6.61
C SER A 14 9.90 1.62 6.46
N ILE A 15 9.55 0.35 6.25
CA ILE A 15 8.15 -0.08 6.06
C ILE A 15 7.78 -1.00 7.21
N ASP A 16 6.77 -0.60 7.99
CA ASP A 16 6.09 -1.48 8.93
C ASP A 16 4.90 -2.11 8.21
N LEU A 17 5.03 -3.40 7.90
CA LEU A 17 4.06 -4.17 7.14
C LEU A 17 3.12 -4.94 8.08
N GLY A 18 2.27 -4.20 8.79
CA GLY A 18 1.34 -4.76 9.77
C GLY A 18 0.10 -5.42 9.15
N THR A 19 -0.51 -6.36 9.88
CA THR A 19 -1.75 -7.06 9.44
C THR A 19 -2.96 -6.13 9.29
N ALA A 20 -2.98 -5.02 10.03
CA ALA A 20 -4.06 -4.05 10.01
C ALA A 20 -3.73 -2.81 9.17
N ASN A 21 -2.54 -2.24 9.37
CA ASN A 21 -2.07 -1.04 8.69
C ASN A 21 -0.61 -1.22 8.25
N THR A 22 -0.25 -0.53 7.18
CA THR A 22 1.11 -0.41 6.67
C THR A 22 1.57 1.03 6.87
N LEU A 23 2.73 1.22 7.49
CA LEU A 23 3.33 2.53 7.69
C LEU A 23 4.62 2.64 6.88
N ILE A 24 4.89 3.82 6.33
CA ILE A 24 6.18 4.13 5.70
C ILE A 24 6.79 5.34 6.41
N TYR A 25 8.03 5.18 6.84
CA TYR A 25 8.85 6.22 7.45
C TYR A 25 10.01 6.60 6.53
N VAL A 26 10.30 7.89 6.46
CA VAL A 26 11.47 8.44 5.77
C VAL A 26 12.33 9.21 6.75
N SER A 27 13.63 8.92 6.77
CA SER A 27 14.59 9.61 7.63
C SER A 27 14.55 11.13 7.40
N GLY A 28 14.41 11.88 8.48
CA GLY A 28 14.28 13.34 8.45
C GLY A 28 12.91 13.88 8.05
N ARG A 29 11.93 13.04 7.72
CA ARG A 29 10.54 13.46 7.45
C ARG A 29 9.52 12.89 8.43
N GLY A 30 9.80 11.72 9.01
CA GLY A 30 8.83 11.03 9.85
C GLY A 30 8.02 10.00 9.08
N ILE A 31 6.82 9.70 9.60
CA ILE A 31 5.84 8.83 8.96
C ILE A 31 5.23 9.61 7.79
N VAL A 32 5.41 9.10 6.57
CA VAL A 32 4.90 9.71 5.32
C VAL A 32 3.70 8.96 4.74
N LEU A 33 3.38 7.78 5.29
CA LEU A 33 2.21 6.99 4.93
C LEU A 33 1.74 6.19 6.15
N ASP A 34 0.42 6.19 6.36
CA ASP A 34 -0.30 5.32 7.31
C ASP A 34 -1.60 4.92 6.60
N GLU A 35 -1.62 3.70 6.06
CA GLU A 35 -2.74 3.18 5.27
C GLU A 35 -3.17 1.80 5.79
N PRO A 36 -4.47 1.46 5.75
CA PRO A 36 -4.91 0.10 5.98
C PRO A 36 -4.20 -0.92 5.07
N SER A 37 -3.81 -2.07 5.63
CA SER A 37 -3.26 -3.20 4.88
C SER A 37 -4.37 -3.98 4.17
N VAL A 38 -5.09 -3.29 3.29
CA VAL A 38 -6.29 -3.77 2.62
C VAL A 38 -6.19 -3.50 1.12
N VAL A 39 -6.60 -4.48 0.32
CA VAL A 39 -6.69 -4.38 -1.14
C VAL A 39 -8.10 -4.78 -1.56
N ALA A 40 -8.71 -4.03 -2.47
CA ALA A 40 -9.99 -4.40 -3.07
C ALA A 40 -9.74 -5.06 -4.41
N LEU A 41 -10.28 -6.26 -4.59
CA LEU A 41 -10.20 -7.04 -5.81
C LEU A 41 -11.57 -7.08 -6.47
N ARG A 42 -11.63 -6.84 -7.78
CA ARG A 42 -12.82 -7.03 -8.61
C ARG A 42 -12.66 -8.30 -9.42
N SER A 43 -13.65 -9.19 -9.35
CA SER A 43 -13.71 -10.41 -10.13
C SER A 43 -14.86 -10.35 -11.13
N GLU A 44 -14.53 -10.32 -12.42
CA GLU A 44 -15.48 -10.27 -13.54
C GLU A 44 -14.99 -11.18 -14.67
N GLY A 45 -15.88 -12.02 -15.22
CA GLY A 45 -15.55 -12.88 -16.37
C GLY A 45 -14.44 -13.91 -16.13
N GLY A 46 -14.20 -14.32 -14.88
CA GLY A 46 -13.09 -15.22 -14.53
C GLY A 46 -11.74 -14.52 -14.34
N HIS A 47 -11.69 -13.19 -14.49
CA HIS A 47 -10.50 -12.38 -14.26
C HIS A 47 -10.61 -11.62 -12.93
N THR A 48 -9.52 -11.56 -12.18
CA THR A 48 -9.44 -10.78 -10.94
C THR A 48 -8.45 -9.63 -11.15
N ALA A 49 -8.90 -8.40 -10.90
CA ALA A 49 -8.10 -7.19 -11.01
C ALA A 49 -8.12 -6.41 -9.69
N ILE A 50 -7.06 -5.67 -9.39
CA ILE A 50 -7.03 -4.78 -8.24
C ILE A 50 -7.81 -3.50 -8.56
N GLN A 51 -8.80 -3.20 -7.72
CA GLN A 51 -9.68 -2.04 -7.84
C GLN A 51 -9.19 -0.85 -7.01
N ALA A 52 -8.70 -1.10 -5.79
CA ALA A 52 -8.27 -0.06 -4.85
C ALA A 52 -7.28 -0.62 -3.80
N TYR A 53 -6.59 0.29 -3.11
CA TYR A 53 -5.64 0.00 -2.02
C TYR A 53 -5.94 0.87 -0.80
N GLY A 54 -5.47 0.46 0.38
CA GLY A 54 -5.46 1.32 1.56
C GLY A 54 -6.86 1.71 2.04
N LEU A 55 -7.04 2.99 2.35
CA LEU A 55 -8.28 3.54 2.87
C LEU A 55 -9.45 3.35 1.91
N GLU A 56 -9.23 3.52 0.60
CA GLU A 56 -10.26 3.34 -0.42
C GLU A 56 -10.75 1.88 -0.43
N ALA A 57 -9.82 0.91 -0.38
CA ALA A 57 -10.17 -0.50 -0.30
C ALA A 57 -10.90 -0.84 1.02
N LYS A 58 -10.49 -0.25 2.14
CA LYS A 58 -11.15 -0.43 3.44
C LYS A 58 -12.58 0.12 3.43
N GLN A 59 -12.84 1.23 2.75
CA GLN A 59 -14.17 1.81 2.63
C GLN A 59 -15.14 0.93 1.83
N MET A 60 -14.64 0.02 1.00
CA MET A 60 -15.44 -0.93 0.23
C MET A 60 -15.98 -2.11 1.06
N VAL A 61 -15.40 -2.36 2.26
CA VAL A 61 -15.81 -3.47 3.14
C VAL A 61 -17.29 -3.37 3.49
N GLY A 62 -18.07 -4.38 3.06
CA GLY A 62 -19.51 -4.45 3.32
C GLY A 62 -20.37 -3.42 2.57
N ARG A 63 -19.79 -2.69 1.60
CA ARG A 63 -20.48 -1.62 0.85
C ARG A 63 -20.49 -1.84 -0.67
N THR A 64 -19.80 -2.87 -1.17
CA THR A 64 -19.69 -3.15 -2.60
C THR A 64 -20.45 -4.41 -3.03
N PRO A 65 -20.78 -4.54 -4.34
CA PRO A 65 -21.36 -5.76 -4.89
C PRO A 65 -20.47 -7.00 -4.64
N LYS A 66 -21.04 -8.19 -4.76
CA LYS A 66 -20.32 -9.47 -4.58
C LYS A 66 -19.11 -9.64 -5.50
N SER A 67 -19.08 -8.95 -6.64
CA SER A 67 -17.93 -8.97 -7.55
C SER A 67 -16.71 -8.21 -7.02
N ILE A 68 -16.84 -7.44 -5.93
CA ILE A 68 -15.72 -6.74 -5.30
C ILE A 68 -15.50 -7.28 -3.89
N GLN A 69 -14.30 -7.77 -3.64
CA GLN A 69 -13.88 -8.29 -2.35
C GLN A 69 -12.72 -7.47 -1.79
N ALA A 70 -12.88 -6.92 -0.58
CA ALA A 70 -11.78 -6.37 0.18
C ALA A 70 -11.05 -7.50 0.93
N VAL A 71 -9.75 -7.63 0.69
CA VAL A 71 -8.88 -8.66 1.28
C VAL A 71 -7.75 -8.01 2.08
N ARG A 72 -7.28 -8.73 3.10
CA ARG A 72 -6.04 -8.40 3.82
C ARG A 72 -4.98 -9.42 3.41
N PRO A 73 -3.95 -9.03 2.67
CA PRO A 73 -2.96 -9.98 2.17
C PRO A 73 -1.96 -10.40 3.26
N LEU A 74 -2.02 -9.74 4.42
CA LEU A 74 -1.29 -10.05 5.65
C LEU A 74 -2.29 -10.49 6.71
N ARG A 75 -2.06 -11.67 7.30
CA ARG A 75 -2.98 -12.24 8.29
C ARG A 75 -2.19 -13.01 9.33
N ASP A 76 -2.55 -12.87 10.60
CA ASP A 76 -1.95 -13.62 11.71
C ASP A 76 -0.41 -13.57 11.74
N GLY A 77 0.16 -12.43 11.34
CA GLY A 77 1.60 -12.19 11.30
C GLY A 77 2.32 -12.76 10.08
N VAL A 78 1.60 -13.35 9.11
CA VAL A 78 2.17 -13.93 7.90
C VAL A 78 1.66 -13.24 6.63
N ILE A 79 2.44 -13.35 5.55
CA ILE A 79 2.00 -13.01 4.20
C ILE A 79 1.13 -14.15 3.70
N ALA A 80 -0.18 -13.93 3.61
CA ALA A 80 -1.16 -14.91 3.14
C ALA A 80 -1.27 -14.91 1.60
N ASP A 81 -0.96 -13.79 0.96
CA ASP A 81 -0.93 -13.65 -0.50
C ASP A 81 0.26 -12.77 -0.90
N PHE A 82 1.29 -13.40 -1.49
CA PHE A 82 2.51 -12.71 -1.92
C PHE A 82 2.26 -11.76 -3.09
N HIS A 83 1.40 -12.14 -4.05
CA HIS A 83 1.15 -11.33 -5.23
C HIS A 83 0.42 -10.04 -4.86
N VAL A 84 -0.64 -10.16 -4.05
CA VAL A 84 -1.40 -8.99 -3.58
C VAL A 84 -0.56 -8.12 -2.65
N THR A 85 0.26 -8.71 -1.78
CA THR A 85 1.20 -7.96 -0.92
C THR A 85 2.22 -7.18 -1.75
N GLU A 86 2.82 -7.80 -2.77
CA GLU A 86 3.77 -7.13 -3.67
C GLU A 86 3.12 -5.93 -4.35
N LYS A 87 1.91 -6.09 -4.90
CA LYS A 87 1.19 -5.00 -5.57
C LYS A 87 0.81 -3.88 -4.60
N MET A 88 0.39 -4.22 -3.38
CA MET A 88 0.11 -3.24 -2.33
C MET A 88 1.35 -2.43 -1.95
N LEU A 89 2.49 -3.09 -1.75
CA LEU A 89 3.77 -2.42 -1.46
C LEU A 89 4.23 -1.54 -2.63
N GLN A 90 4.16 -2.04 -3.87
CA GLN A 90 4.47 -1.26 -5.07
C GLN A 90 3.61 0.01 -5.14
N HIS A 91 2.31 -0.10 -4.85
CA HIS A 91 1.40 1.04 -4.81
C HIS A 91 1.81 2.05 -3.73
N PHE A 92 2.02 1.63 -2.48
CA PHE A 92 2.37 2.54 -1.39
C PHE A 92 3.73 3.21 -1.58
N ILE A 93 4.75 2.47 -2.05
CA ILE A 93 6.07 3.04 -2.37
C ILE A 93 5.96 4.06 -3.51
N LYS A 94 5.16 3.76 -4.55
CA LYS A 94 4.92 4.71 -5.64
C LYS A 94 4.17 5.96 -5.14
N LYS A 95 3.18 5.80 -4.26
CA LYS A 95 2.40 6.89 -3.67
C LYS A 95 3.28 7.88 -2.91
N VAL A 96 4.19 7.39 -2.07
CA VAL A 96 5.10 8.27 -1.30
C VAL A 96 6.10 9.00 -2.21
N HIS A 97 6.60 8.35 -3.27
CA HIS A 97 7.51 8.99 -4.21
C HIS A 97 6.82 10.01 -5.14
N ALA A 98 5.56 9.78 -5.52
CA ALA A 98 4.79 10.72 -6.34
C ALA A 98 4.45 12.03 -5.59
N ASN A 99 4.16 11.93 -4.29
CA ASN A 99 3.92 13.09 -3.43
C ASN A 99 5.19 13.95 -3.18
N HIS A 100 6.37 13.53 -3.66
CA HIS A 100 7.60 14.33 -3.59
C HIS A 100 7.81 15.28 -4.78
N TRP A 101 6.91 15.30 -5.76
CA TRP A 101 7.01 16.15 -6.96
C TRP A 101 6.14 17.42 -6.91
N PHE A 102 5.38 17.63 -5.82
CA PHE A 102 4.57 18.83 -5.58
C PHE A 102 4.96 19.51 -4.27
#